data_AF-A0A0T1WL38-F1
#
_entry.id   AF-A0A0T1WL38-F1
#
_cell.length_a   1.000
_cell.length_b   1.000
_cell.length_c   1.000
_cell.angle_alpha   90.00
_cell.angle_beta   90.00
_cell.angle_gamma   90.00
#
_symmetry.space_group_name_H-M   'P 1'
#
loop_
_entity.id
_entity.type
_entity.pdbx_description
1 polymer ?
#
loop_
_entity_poly.entity_id
_entity_poly.type
_entity_poly.pdbx_seq_one_letter_code
_entity_poly.pdbx_strand_id
1 'polypeptide(L)'
;MLATVIPPKAPWIGLAASPIAAVALLAGCAGQPPVSSPVGLPTAATTTTTPTTTAAPKPYDYRDLLLQPQDMVLPNAGYSVPQPATLNPSGIPGAEVMLTSNDGTNAVGTTIVLLDEASAAPVELPKAIANLKTVTSSEPPVPVPVGDAGVAVSGVTPDGTKSATALVFRQDRALVRIDFYSTLGAVTPLDTVIDIGQKQTVALRAGLPAVD
;
A
#
# COMPACT_ATOMS: atom_id res chain seq x y z
N MET A 1 -22.65 -35.10 24.65
CA MET A 1 -23.35 -33.80 24.63
C MET A 1 -22.42 -32.79 25.26
N LEU A 2 -21.73 -31.94 24.48
CA LEU A 2 -21.03 -30.75 24.98
C LEU A 2 -20.73 -29.83 23.79
N ALA A 3 -20.86 -28.54 24.07
CA ALA A 3 -21.49 -27.56 23.20
C ALA A 3 -20.54 -26.89 22.19
N THR A 4 -21.06 -26.67 20.98
CA THR A 4 -20.54 -25.71 20.01
C THR A 4 -20.66 -24.29 20.58
N VAL A 5 -19.53 -23.66 20.88
CA VAL A 5 -19.47 -22.23 21.20
C VAL A 5 -19.28 -21.46 19.89
N ILE A 6 -20.37 -20.83 19.46
CA ILE A 6 -20.40 -19.88 18.34
C ILE A 6 -19.99 -18.51 18.92
N PRO A 7 -18.98 -17.80 18.37
CA PRO A 7 -18.72 -16.43 18.80
C PRO A 7 -19.81 -15.49 18.26
N PRO A 8 -20.29 -14.52 19.05
CA PRO A 8 -21.32 -13.58 18.62
C PRO A 8 -20.78 -12.57 17.59
N LYS A 9 -21.52 -12.40 16.49
CA LYS A 9 -21.38 -11.26 15.57
C LYS A 9 -21.82 -9.99 16.32
N ALA A 10 -20.90 -9.05 16.52
CA ALA A 10 -21.23 -7.71 16.99
C ALA A 10 -21.60 -6.81 15.80
N PRO A 11 -22.80 -6.20 15.76
CA PRO A 11 -23.13 -5.17 14.80
C PRO A 11 -22.67 -3.80 15.30
N TRP A 12 -21.84 -3.10 14.53
CA TRP A 12 -21.58 -1.68 14.76
C TRP A 12 -22.64 -0.88 13.99
N ILE A 13 -23.69 -0.46 14.70
CA ILE A 13 -24.71 0.47 14.21
C ILE A 13 -24.40 1.86 14.77
N GLY A 14 -24.31 2.83 13.84
CA GLY A 14 -24.70 4.23 14.00
C GLY A 14 -23.81 5.11 14.88
N LEU A 15 -23.80 6.43 14.76
CA LEU A 15 -24.31 7.40 13.79
C LEU A 15 -23.90 8.75 14.42
N ALA A 16 -23.25 9.65 13.71
CA ALA A 16 -23.20 11.06 14.12
C ALA A 16 -23.02 11.97 12.90
N ALA A 17 -24.14 12.53 12.44
CA ALA A 17 -24.19 13.68 11.58
C ALA A 17 -24.02 14.96 12.42
N SER A 18 -23.30 15.96 11.91
CA SER A 18 -23.58 17.37 12.23
C SER A 18 -23.07 18.32 11.15
N PRO A 19 -23.71 19.49 10.97
CA PRO A 19 -23.69 20.23 9.71
C PRO A 19 -23.19 21.70 9.84
N ILE A 20 -23.11 22.37 8.68
CA ILE A 20 -23.15 23.84 8.42
C ILE A 20 -21.86 24.65 8.71
N ALA A 21 -21.32 25.30 7.66
CA ALA A 21 -21.16 26.77 7.60
C ALA A 21 -20.68 27.22 6.21
N ALA A 22 -21.53 27.98 5.52
CA ALA A 22 -21.18 28.78 4.36
C ALA A 22 -20.74 30.19 4.83
N VAL A 23 -19.66 30.73 4.26
CA VAL A 23 -19.32 32.16 4.31
C VAL A 23 -18.84 32.59 2.94
N ALA A 24 -19.31 33.76 2.50
CA ALA A 24 -19.16 34.31 1.16
C ALA A 24 -18.36 35.63 1.15
N LEU A 25 -17.90 35.97 -0.07
CA LEU A 25 -17.54 37.28 -0.65
C LEU A 25 -16.15 37.90 -0.39
N LEU A 26 -15.49 38.27 -1.50
CA LEU A 26 -15.03 39.61 -1.92
C LEU A 26 -14.70 39.52 -3.44
N ALA A 27 -15.43 40.20 -4.33
CA ALA A 27 -15.19 41.54 -4.90
C ALA A 27 -13.96 41.64 -5.84
N GLY A 28 -14.19 41.94 -7.13
CA GLY A 28 -13.17 42.34 -8.12
C GLY A 28 -13.81 42.79 -9.44
N CYS A 29 -13.40 43.97 -9.92
CA CYS A 29 -14.21 44.96 -10.65
C CYS A 29 -14.42 44.80 -12.16
N ALA A 30 -15.45 45.54 -12.61
CA ALA A 30 -15.92 45.78 -13.97
C ALA A 30 -15.03 46.75 -14.80
N GLY A 31 -15.22 46.70 -16.13
CA GLY A 31 -14.90 47.77 -17.08
C GLY A 31 -15.49 47.51 -18.48
N GLN A 32 -16.28 48.46 -19.03
CA GLN A 32 -16.91 48.47 -20.37
C GLN A 32 -17.36 49.93 -20.70
N PRO A 33 -17.75 50.38 -21.95
CA PRO A 33 -17.38 50.20 -23.38
C PRO A 33 -17.02 51.59 -24.04
N PRO A 34 -17.27 51.96 -25.34
CA PRO A 34 -17.63 51.24 -26.60
C PRO A 34 -16.82 51.63 -27.86
N VAL A 35 -16.94 50.88 -28.98
CA VAL A 35 -17.46 51.36 -30.30
C VAL A 35 -17.53 50.27 -31.39
N SER A 36 -18.69 50.24 -32.07
CA SER A 36 -18.98 50.04 -33.50
C SER A 36 -18.67 48.73 -34.25
N SER A 37 -19.75 48.10 -34.74
CA SER A 37 -19.83 47.06 -35.79
C SER A 37 -19.40 47.57 -37.18
N PRO A 38 -19.08 46.68 -38.14
CA PRO A 38 -20.14 46.16 -39.00
C PRO A 38 -20.04 44.66 -39.38
N VAL A 39 -21.23 44.09 -39.55
CA VAL A 39 -21.69 43.03 -40.49
C VAL A 39 -20.63 42.10 -41.13
N GLY A 40 -20.76 40.81 -40.82
CA GLY A 40 -20.27 39.68 -41.63
C GLY A 40 -20.85 38.34 -41.13
N LEU A 41 -21.68 37.68 -41.93
CA LEU A 41 -22.15 36.30 -41.78
C LEU A 41 -21.66 35.48 -42.99
N PRO A 42 -21.60 34.14 -42.95
CA PRO A 42 -21.20 33.27 -41.85
C PRO A 42 -20.13 32.24 -42.32
N THR A 43 -19.28 31.74 -41.43
CA THR A 43 -18.72 30.38 -41.57
C THR A 43 -18.54 29.81 -40.18
N ALA A 44 -19.42 28.86 -39.85
CA ALA A 44 -19.31 28.05 -38.66
C ALA A 44 -18.06 27.17 -38.78
N ALA A 45 -16.97 27.57 -38.14
CA ALA A 45 -15.92 26.62 -37.78
C ALA A 45 -16.37 25.93 -36.49
N THR A 46 -17.10 24.83 -36.62
CA THR A 46 -17.23 23.86 -35.54
C THR A 46 -15.83 23.32 -35.26
N THR A 47 -15.14 23.88 -34.29
CA THR A 47 -14.02 23.19 -33.64
C THR A 47 -14.64 22.04 -32.87
N THR A 48 -14.72 20.89 -33.53
CA THR A 48 -14.98 19.62 -32.88
C THR A 48 -13.85 19.39 -31.90
N THR A 49 -14.05 19.79 -30.64
CA THR A 49 -13.29 19.26 -29.52
C THR A 49 -13.65 17.78 -29.46
N THR A 50 -12.83 16.93 -30.07
CA THR A 50 -12.87 15.50 -29.80
C THR A 50 -12.67 15.37 -28.30
N PRO A 51 -13.63 14.82 -27.54
CA PRO A 51 -13.31 14.41 -26.19
C PRO A 51 -12.21 13.36 -26.35
N THR A 52 -11.01 13.66 -25.87
CA THR A 52 -10.08 12.61 -25.49
C THR A 52 -10.80 11.82 -24.42
N THR A 53 -11.47 10.75 -24.82
CA THR A 53 -11.93 9.71 -23.92
C THR A 53 -10.66 9.18 -23.29
N THR A 54 -10.31 9.72 -22.12
CA THR A 54 -9.38 9.06 -21.20
C THR A 54 -10.00 7.69 -20.96
N ALA A 55 -9.45 6.68 -21.62
CA ALA A 55 -9.83 5.31 -21.40
C ALA A 55 -9.70 5.07 -19.89
N ALA A 56 -10.75 4.54 -19.27
CA ALA A 56 -10.66 4.16 -17.87
C ALA A 56 -9.41 3.29 -17.70
N PRO A 57 -8.52 3.61 -16.75
CA PRO A 57 -7.27 2.87 -16.59
C PRO A 57 -7.62 1.39 -16.42
N LYS A 58 -6.99 0.54 -17.23
CA LYS A 58 -7.16 -0.91 -17.11
C LYS A 58 -6.85 -1.30 -15.66
N PRO A 59 -7.62 -2.20 -15.03
CA PRO A 59 -7.25 -2.72 -13.72
C PRO A 59 -5.84 -3.29 -13.79
N TYR A 60 -4.90 -2.66 -13.09
CA TYR A 60 -3.54 -3.17 -13.00
C TYR A 60 -3.53 -4.38 -12.07
N ASP A 61 -2.86 -5.45 -12.51
CA ASP A 61 -2.57 -6.59 -11.64
C ASP A 61 -1.24 -6.32 -10.92
N TYR A 62 -1.31 -6.06 -9.62
CA TYR A 62 -0.13 -5.75 -8.81
C TYR A 62 0.55 -6.99 -8.25
N ARG A 63 0.05 -8.19 -8.54
CA ARG A 63 0.65 -9.45 -8.07
C ARG A 63 2.04 -9.69 -8.66
N ASP A 64 2.31 -9.16 -9.85
CA ASP A 64 3.62 -9.25 -10.50
C ASP A 64 4.70 -8.44 -9.76
N LEU A 65 4.30 -7.54 -8.85
CA LEU A 65 5.21 -6.79 -7.99
C LEU A 65 5.63 -7.57 -6.75
N LEU A 66 4.96 -8.67 -6.41
CA LEU A 66 5.19 -9.38 -5.16
C LEU A 66 6.45 -10.25 -5.23
N LEU A 67 7.13 -10.34 -4.10
CA LEU A 67 8.19 -11.32 -3.87
C LEU A 67 7.74 -12.73 -4.27
N GLN A 68 8.63 -13.43 -4.97
CA GLN A 68 8.46 -14.79 -5.41
C GLN A 68 9.28 -15.75 -4.54
N PRO A 69 8.98 -17.06 -4.54
CA PRO A 69 9.78 -18.05 -3.83
C PRO A 69 11.28 -17.99 -4.13
N GLN A 70 11.68 -17.74 -5.38
CA GLN A 70 13.09 -17.62 -5.76
C GLN A 70 13.82 -16.42 -5.14
N ASP A 71 13.09 -15.42 -4.64
CA ASP A 71 13.68 -14.24 -4.02
C ASP A 71 14.10 -14.51 -2.56
N MET A 72 13.60 -15.60 -1.97
CA MET A 72 13.89 -16.01 -0.60
C MET A 72 15.24 -16.72 -0.53
N VAL A 73 16.31 -15.97 -0.30
CA VAL A 73 17.67 -16.52 -0.14
C VAL A 73 17.92 -16.77 1.34
N LEU A 74 17.22 -17.77 1.88
CA LEU A 74 17.41 -18.28 3.23
C LEU A 74 18.03 -19.69 3.17
N PRO A 75 19.07 -19.99 3.97
CA PRO A 75 19.73 -21.29 3.91
C PRO A 75 18.76 -22.44 4.18
N ASN A 76 18.80 -23.47 3.33
CA ASN A 76 18.06 -24.73 3.45
C ASN A 76 16.52 -24.65 3.39
N ALA A 77 15.96 -23.53 2.92
CA ALA A 77 14.52 -23.38 2.76
C ALA A 77 14.16 -23.09 1.31
N GLY A 78 13.67 -24.10 0.59
CA GLY A 78 12.79 -23.80 -0.54
C GLY A 78 11.53 -23.12 0.00
N TYR A 79 10.99 -22.16 -0.74
CA TYR A 79 9.72 -21.51 -0.40
C TYR A 79 8.62 -21.93 -1.36
N SER A 80 7.39 -21.89 -0.87
CA SER A 80 6.19 -22.17 -1.64
C SER A 80 5.12 -21.11 -1.33
N VAL A 81 4.17 -20.96 -2.26
CA VAL A 81 3.01 -20.07 -2.11
C VAL A 81 1.82 -20.94 -1.65
N PRO A 82 1.54 -21.07 -0.34
CA PRO A 82 0.46 -21.94 0.15
C PRO A 82 -0.93 -21.49 -0.29
N GLN A 83 -1.10 -20.20 -0.60
CA GLN A 83 -2.36 -19.63 -1.08
C GLN A 83 -2.07 -18.64 -2.20
N PRO A 84 -2.91 -18.57 -3.25
CA PRO A 84 -2.72 -17.60 -4.32
C PRO A 84 -2.61 -16.17 -3.76
N ALA A 85 -1.76 -15.35 -4.39
CA ALA A 85 -1.66 -13.95 -4.05
C ALA A 85 -3.03 -13.26 -4.12
N THR A 86 -3.28 -12.31 -3.23
CA THR A 86 -4.51 -11.52 -3.18
C THR A 86 -4.29 -10.21 -3.90
N LEU A 87 -5.23 -9.82 -4.77
CA LEU A 87 -5.26 -8.51 -5.41
C LEU A 87 -6.20 -7.61 -4.63
N ASN A 88 -5.80 -6.37 -4.45
CA ASN A 88 -6.50 -5.34 -3.70
C ASN A 88 -6.88 -5.79 -2.28
N PRO A 89 -5.89 -6.13 -1.42
CA PRO A 89 -6.16 -6.60 -0.07
C PRO A 89 -7.00 -5.56 0.69
N SER A 90 -8.06 -6.02 1.36
CA SER A 90 -9.04 -5.18 2.05
C SER A 90 -9.74 -4.13 1.15
N GLY A 91 -9.77 -4.34 -0.16
CA GLY A 91 -10.36 -3.42 -1.14
C GLY A 91 -9.46 -2.22 -1.49
N ILE A 92 -8.22 -2.20 -1.01
CA ILE A 92 -7.25 -1.13 -1.26
C ILE A 92 -6.37 -1.52 -2.46
N PRO A 93 -6.12 -0.63 -3.44
CA PRO A 93 -5.23 -0.93 -4.57
C PRO A 93 -3.89 -1.50 -4.12
N GLY A 94 -3.49 -2.63 -4.70
CA GLY A 94 -2.23 -3.30 -4.36
C GLY A 94 -2.33 -4.81 -4.39
N ALA A 95 -1.41 -5.50 -3.72
CA ALA A 95 -1.40 -6.95 -3.68
C ALA A 95 -0.76 -7.50 -2.40
N GLU A 96 -1.06 -8.76 -2.08
CA GLU A 96 -0.53 -9.46 -0.90
C GLU A 96 -0.19 -10.92 -1.23
N VAL A 97 0.90 -11.43 -0.69
CA VAL A 97 1.24 -12.87 -0.72
C VAL A 97 1.82 -13.31 0.62
N MET A 98 1.59 -14.57 0.95
CA MET A 98 2.31 -15.28 2.01
C MET A 98 3.19 -16.35 1.35
N LEU A 99 4.47 -16.37 1.68
CA LEU A 99 5.42 -17.41 1.30
C LEU A 99 5.76 -18.21 2.55
N THR A 100 5.78 -19.54 2.45
CA THR A 100 6.15 -20.42 3.57
C THR A 100 7.32 -21.29 3.18
N SER A 101 8.29 -21.47 4.09
CA SER A 101 9.39 -22.39 3.87
C SER A 101 8.86 -23.83 3.82
N ASN A 102 9.49 -24.68 3.02
CA ASN A 102 9.03 -26.06 2.80
C ASN A 102 9.09 -26.93 4.05
N ASP A 103 9.93 -26.57 5.03
CA ASP A 103 10.00 -27.18 6.35
C ASP A 103 8.99 -26.58 7.36
N GLY A 104 8.26 -25.54 6.97
CA GLY A 104 7.19 -24.92 7.74
C GLY A 104 7.67 -24.07 8.93
N THR A 105 8.97 -23.83 9.06
CA THR A 105 9.56 -23.10 10.19
C THR A 105 9.56 -21.59 10.00
N ASN A 106 9.52 -21.13 8.75
CA ASN A 106 9.57 -19.71 8.40
C ASN A 106 8.42 -19.33 7.45
N ALA A 107 7.95 -18.10 7.56
CA ALA A 107 7.02 -17.51 6.60
C ALA A 107 7.35 -16.04 6.35
N VAL A 108 7.09 -15.58 5.13
CA VAL A 108 7.30 -14.18 4.72
C VAL A 108 6.01 -13.68 4.08
N GLY A 109 5.32 -12.79 4.77
CA GLY A 109 4.14 -12.08 4.25
C GLY A 109 4.57 -10.78 3.62
N THR A 110 4.13 -10.50 2.40
CA THR A 110 4.37 -9.21 1.72
C THR A 110 3.04 -8.57 1.39
N THR A 111 2.84 -7.34 1.83
CA THR A 111 1.68 -6.52 1.50
C THR A 111 2.16 -5.24 0.83
N ILE A 112 1.66 -4.98 -0.38
CA ILE A 112 1.88 -3.75 -1.13
C ILE A 112 0.53 -3.03 -1.19
N VAL A 113 0.53 -1.76 -0.78
CA VAL A 113 -0.61 -0.85 -0.93
C VAL A 113 -0.17 0.33 -1.78
N LEU A 114 -0.98 0.66 -2.78
CA LEU A 114 -0.76 1.81 -3.65
C LEU A 114 -1.62 2.96 -3.16
N LEU A 115 -0.96 4.08 -2.95
CA LEU A 115 -1.61 5.36 -2.71
C LEU A 115 -1.97 6.00 -4.05
N ASP A 116 -2.90 6.95 -4.02
CA ASP A 116 -3.32 7.69 -5.21
C ASP A 116 -2.14 8.45 -5.84
N GLU A 117 -1.30 9.06 -5.01
CA GLU A 117 -0.19 9.92 -5.43
C GLU A 117 1.09 9.61 -4.65
N ALA A 118 2.25 9.77 -5.28
CA ALA A 118 3.55 9.53 -4.64
C ALA A 118 3.81 10.47 -3.45
N SER A 119 3.27 11.70 -3.48
CA SER A 119 3.38 12.67 -2.40
C SER A 119 2.63 12.28 -1.12
N ALA A 120 1.70 11.32 -1.19
CA ALA A 120 1.00 10.80 -0.01
C ALA A 120 1.87 9.82 0.80
N ALA A 121 2.81 9.12 0.16
CA ALA A 121 3.60 8.05 0.80
C ALA A 121 4.43 8.52 2.00
N PRO A 122 5.09 9.69 2.00
CA PRO A 122 5.79 10.21 3.17
C PRO A 122 4.86 10.50 4.37
N VAL A 123 3.59 10.81 4.12
CA VAL A 123 2.59 11.14 5.17
C VAL A 123 2.00 9.87 5.77
N GLU A 124 1.78 8.84 4.95
CA GLU A 124 1.16 7.59 5.36
C GLU A 124 2.16 6.60 5.98
N LEU A 125 3.44 6.62 5.59
CA LEU A 125 4.49 5.76 6.15
C LEU A 125 4.57 5.78 7.70
N PRO A 126 4.65 6.94 8.39
CA PRO A 126 4.68 6.95 9.86
C PRO A 126 3.41 6.37 10.48
N LYS A 127 2.25 6.51 9.82
CA LYS A 127 1.00 5.89 10.29
C LYS A 127 1.06 4.37 10.11
N ALA A 128 1.62 3.87 9.02
CA ALA A 128 1.80 2.44 8.80
C ALA A 128 2.72 1.82 9.87
N ILE A 129 3.82 2.50 10.20
CA ILE A 129 4.74 2.08 11.28
C ILE A 129 4.03 2.07 12.63
N ALA A 130 3.30 3.15 12.97
CA ALA A 130 2.57 3.25 14.24
C ALA A 130 1.42 2.23 14.38
N ASN A 131 0.86 1.76 13.27
CA ASN A 131 -0.22 0.77 13.24
C ASN A 131 0.28 -0.66 13.01
N LEU A 132 1.57 -0.93 13.20
CA LEU A 132 2.08 -2.28 13.08
C LEU A 132 1.52 -3.15 14.23
N LYS A 133 0.66 -4.11 13.87
CA LYS A 133 0.02 -5.03 14.82
C LYS A 133 0.59 -6.45 14.78
N THR A 134 1.51 -6.72 13.85
CA THR A 134 2.09 -8.06 13.63
C THR A 134 3.27 -8.36 14.56
N VAL A 135 3.87 -7.33 15.16
CA VAL A 135 5.05 -7.44 16.03
C VAL A 135 4.81 -6.69 17.32
N THR A 136 4.93 -7.40 18.44
CA THR A 136 5.10 -6.83 19.77
C THR A 136 6.59 -6.74 20.06
N SER A 137 7.11 -5.53 20.19
CA SER A 137 8.53 -5.27 20.48
C SER A 137 8.70 -4.36 21.70
N SER A 138 9.75 -4.63 22.48
CA SER A 138 10.25 -3.74 23.52
C SER A 138 11.28 -2.73 23.00
N GLU A 139 11.77 -2.93 21.78
CA GLU A 139 12.77 -2.08 21.14
C GLU A 139 12.11 -1.15 20.12
N PRO A 140 12.65 0.08 19.95
CA PRO A 140 12.15 0.97 18.93
C PRO A 140 12.49 0.44 17.52
N PRO A 141 11.69 0.78 16.50
CA PRO A 141 12.02 0.47 15.12
C PRO A 141 13.35 1.09 14.68
N VAL A 142 14.12 0.36 13.87
CA VAL A 142 15.46 0.73 13.40
C VAL A 142 15.42 1.09 11.92
N PRO A 143 16.01 2.22 11.48
CA PRO A 143 16.14 2.56 10.06
C PRO A 143 17.00 1.55 9.29
N VAL A 144 16.61 1.23 8.06
CA VAL A 144 17.35 0.31 7.18
C VAL A 144 17.44 0.84 5.74
N PRO A 145 18.48 0.46 4.97
CA PRO A 145 18.66 0.91 3.58
C PRO A 145 17.80 0.10 2.60
N VAL A 146 16.47 0.16 2.78
CA VAL A 146 15.47 -0.45 1.89
C VAL A 146 14.45 0.59 1.46
N GLY A 147 14.24 0.71 0.14
CA GLY A 147 13.37 1.72 -0.45
C GLY A 147 13.69 3.13 0.08
N ASP A 148 12.68 3.98 0.09
CA ASP A 148 12.72 5.25 0.78
C ASP A 148 12.26 5.07 2.23
N ALA A 149 13.06 5.57 3.17
CA ALA A 149 12.74 5.61 4.60
C ALA A 149 12.33 4.25 5.21
N GLY A 150 13.01 3.17 4.79
CA GLY A 150 12.79 1.84 5.33
C GLY A 150 13.09 1.73 6.83
N VAL A 151 12.23 0.99 7.52
CA VAL A 151 12.30 0.77 8.97
C VAL A 151 11.98 -0.70 9.27
N ALA A 152 12.81 -1.32 10.10
CA ALA A 152 12.59 -2.68 10.58
C ALA A 152 12.30 -2.70 12.09
N VAL A 153 11.44 -3.61 12.54
CA VAL A 153 11.18 -3.86 13.96
C VAL A 153 11.06 -5.35 14.23
N SER A 154 11.79 -5.82 15.22
CA SER A 154 11.83 -7.23 15.60
C SER A 154 11.23 -7.45 16.98
N GLY A 155 10.64 -8.62 17.20
CA GLY A 155 10.01 -8.99 18.45
C GLY A 155 9.32 -10.34 18.34
N VAL A 156 8.11 -10.42 18.88
CA VAL A 156 7.26 -11.61 18.83
C VAL A 156 5.91 -11.27 18.22
N THR A 157 5.20 -12.28 17.72
CA THR A 157 3.79 -12.10 17.35
C THR A 157 2.94 -11.76 18.59
N PRO A 158 1.76 -11.09 18.44
CA PRO A 158 0.93 -10.70 19.58
C PRO A 158 0.44 -11.85 20.46
N ASP A 159 0.32 -13.05 19.89
CA ASP A 159 0.00 -14.29 20.60
C ASP A 159 1.21 -14.93 21.29
N GLY A 160 2.42 -14.40 21.08
CA GLY A 160 3.67 -14.84 21.70
C GLY A 160 4.20 -16.18 21.17
N THR A 161 3.65 -16.72 20.08
CA THR A 161 3.98 -18.07 19.60
C THR A 161 5.13 -18.12 18.60
N LYS A 162 5.46 -16.99 17.98
CA LYS A 162 6.50 -16.89 16.95
C LYS A 162 7.39 -15.69 17.17
N SER A 163 8.64 -15.80 16.70
CA SER A 163 9.46 -14.61 16.47
C SER A 163 8.95 -13.92 15.20
N ALA A 164 8.93 -12.59 15.25
CA ALA A 164 8.46 -11.77 14.15
C ALA A 164 9.40 -10.61 13.90
N THR A 165 9.62 -10.27 12.63
CA THR A 165 10.27 -9.02 12.22
C THR A 165 9.43 -8.40 11.12
N ALA A 166 9.09 -7.13 11.23
CA ALA A 166 8.42 -6.41 10.18
C ALA A 166 9.36 -5.38 9.57
N LEU A 167 9.33 -5.25 8.26
CA LEU A 167 9.97 -4.21 7.48
C LEU A 167 8.87 -3.37 6.82
N VAL A 168 8.92 -2.06 7.02
CA VAL A 168 8.00 -1.11 6.39
C VAL A 168 8.83 -0.07 5.64
N PHE A 169 8.50 0.18 4.37
CA PHE A 169 9.15 1.20 3.57
C PHE A 169 8.19 1.74 2.51
N ARG A 170 8.62 2.78 1.79
CA ARG A 170 7.90 3.28 0.63
C ARG A 170 8.78 3.26 -0.62
N GLN A 171 8.15 3.20 -1.78
CA GLN A 171 8.80 3.37 -3.08
C GLN A 171 7.80 4.06 -4.00
N ASP A 172 8.09 5.30 -4.38
CA ASP A 172 7.13 6.14 -5.11
C ASP A 172 5.77 6.21 -4.35
N ARG A 173 4.65 5.89 -4.99
CA ARG A 173 3.31 5.82 -4.37
C ARG A 173 3.01 4.50 -3.65
N ALA A 174 3.93 3.53 -3.66
CA ALA A 174 3.73 2.26 -2.97
C ALA A 174 4.20 2.34 -1.50
N LEU A 175 3.35 1.89 -0.59
CA LEU A 175 3.70 1.51 0.77
C LEU A 175 3.81 0.00 0.85
N VAL A 176 4.89 -0.49 1.44
CA VAL A 176 5.17 -1.91 1.51
C VAL A 176 5.43 -2.32 2.95
N ARG A 177 4.79 -3.42 3.36
CA ARG A 177 5.11 -4.15 4.58
C ARG A 177 5.57 -5.55 4.21
N ILE A 178 6.67 -6.00 4.81
CA ILE A 178 7.15 -7.37 4.76
C ILE A 178 7.23 -7.88 6.19
N ASP A 179 6.44 -8.90 6.53
CA ASP A 179 6.46 -9.56 7.83
C ASP A 179 7.19 -10.90 7.71
N PHE A 180 8.26 -11.07 8.48
CA PHE A 180 9.03 -12.30 8.61
C PHE A 180 8.61 -13.00 9.90
N TYR A 181 8.19 -14.25 9.79
CA TYR A 181 7.83 -15.10 10.91
C TYR A 181 8.77 -16.30 10.96
N SER A 182 9.14 -16.68 12.18
CA SER A 182 10.00 -17.82 12.44
C SER A 182 9.61 -18.50 13.75
N THR A 183 10.27 -19.63 14.04
CA THR A 183 10.15 -20.26 15.35
C THR A 183 10.52 -19.29 16.48
N LEU A 184 9.82 -19.39 17.60
CA LEU A 184 10.04 -18.50 18.74
C LEU A 184 11.50 -18.55 19.21
N GLY A 185 12.13 -17.38 19.33
CA GLY A 185 13.54 -17.22 19.70
C GLY A 185 14.50 -17.16 18.51
N ALA A 186 14.04 -17.42 17.28
CA ALA A 186 14.86 -17.42 16.08
C ALA A 186 14.56 -16.20 15.18
N VAL A 187 14.74 -14.99 15.70
CA VAL A 187 14.48 -13.74 14.96
C VAL A 187 15.24 -13.72 13.63
N THR A 188 14.57 -13.30 12.55
CA THR A 188 15.19 -13.15 11.22
C THR A 188 16.33 -12.13 11.28
N PRO A 189 17.56 -12.48 10.83
CA PRO A 189 18.67 -11.55 10.81
C PRO A 189 18.39 -10.31 9.98
N LEU A 190 18.85 -9.15 10.45
CA LEU A 190 18.59 -7.86 9.79
C LEU A 190 19.14 -7.80 8.36
N ASP A 191 20.31 -8.39 8.10
CA ASP A 191 20.89 -8.46 6.75
C ASP A 191 19.99 -9.23 5.78
N THR A 192 19.33 -10.28 6.23
CA THR A 192 18.36 -11.03 5.42
C THR A 192 17.09 -10.23 5.16
N VAL A 193 16.61 -9.50 6.17
CA VAL A 193 15.48 -8.57 6.02
C VAL A 193 15.80 -7.48 4.98
N ILE A 194 17.03 -6.95 5.01
CA ILE A 194 17.51 -5.94 4.06
C ILE A 194 17.61 -6.53 2.64
N ASP A 195 18.23 -7.70 2.46
CA ASP A 195 18.37 -8.35 1.15
C ASP A 195 17.01 -8.59 0.47
N ILE A 196 16.06 -9.17 1.21
CA ILE A 196 14.71 -9.45 0.70
C ILE A 196 13.96 -8.12 0.42
N GLY A 197 14.09 -7.14 1.30
CA GLY A 197 13.54 -5.80 1.09
C GLY A 197 14.08 -5.11 -0.16
N GLN A 198 15.37 -5.24 -0.45
CA GLN A 198 15.99 -4.69 -1.65
C GLN A 198 15.47 -5.35 -2.92
N LYS A 199 15.24 -6.66 -2.91
CA LYS A 199 14.60 -7.36 -4.04
C LYS A 199 13.19 -6.85 -4.30
N GLN A 200 12.39 -6.68 -3.24
CA GLN A 200 11.06 -6.08 -3.36
C GLN A 200 11.13 -4.64 -3.90
N THR A 201 12.13 -3.86 -3.48
CA THR A 201 12.37 -2.49 -3.99
C THR A 201 12.70 -2.50 -5.49
N VAL A 202 13.47 -3.49 -5.97
CA VAL A 202 13.76 -3.66 -7.40
C VAL A 202 12.50 -3.98 -8.17
N ALA A 203 11.67 -4.91 -7.69
CA ALA A 203 10.40 -5.26 -8.32
C ALA A 203 9.47 -4.04 -8.48
N LEU A 204 9.35 -3.22 -7.44
CA LEU A 204 8.56 -1.99 -7.49
C LEU A 204 9.10 -0.98 -8.50
N ARG A 205 10.43 -0.74 -8.52
CA ARG A 205 11.02 0.20 -9.48
C ARG A 205 10.86 -0.25 -10.93
N ALA A 206 10.83 -1.56 -11.17
CA ALA A 206 10.67 -2.11 -12.52
C ALA A 206 9.20 -2.19 -12.97
N GLY A 207 8.27 -2.41 -12.03
CA GLY A 207 6.89 -2.77 -12.36
C GLY A 207 5.81 -1.76 -11.97
N LEU A 208 6.12 -0.74 -11.15
CA LEU A 208 5.11 0.27 -10.81
C LEU A 208 4.68 1.06 -12.05
N PRO A 209 3.38 1.12 -12.37
CA PRO A 209 2.91 1.91 -13.50
C PRO A 209 2.98 3.39 -13.15
N ALA A 210 3.39 4.22 -14.11
CA ALA A 210 3.34 5.68 -13.96
C ALA A 210 1.91 6.14 -13.62
N VAL A 211 1.80 7.22 -12.86
CA VAL A 211 0.55 7.99 -12.72
C VAL A 211 0.65 9.10 -13.77
N ASP A 212 -0.32 9.16 -14.69
CA ASP A 212 -0.47 10.24 -15.68
C ASP A 212 -1.13 11.47 -15.06
#